data_AF-A0AAX2KQ30-F1
#
_entry.id   AF-A0AAX2KQ30-F1
#
_cell.length_a   1.000
_cell.length_b   1.000
_cell.length_c   1.000
_cell.angle_alpha   90.00
_cell.angle_beta   90.00
_cell.angle_gamma   90.00
#
_symmetry.space_group_name_H-M   'P 1'
#
loop_
_entity.id
_entity.type
_entity.pdbx_description
1 polymer ?
#
loop_
_entity_poly.entity_id
_entity_poly.type
_entity_poly.pdbx_seq_one_letter_code
_entity_poly.pdbx_strand_id
1 'polypeptide(L)' 'MEKNNESTKLLQRKIRYMCAVEGEMEFYVLRPLFTDDVNVQAVVMTFQDVYDNSFFYEGSAEGLYQTIVRWIEKNIA' A
#
# COMPACT_ATOMS: atom_id res chain seq x y z
N MET A 1 -6.60 0.88 -20.36
CA MET A 1 -6.09 0.60 -19.00
C MET A 1 -4.76 -0.09 -19.14
N GLU A 2 -3.66 0.56 -18.77
CA GLU A 2 -2.39 -0.15 -18.64
C GLU A 2 -2.55 -1.27 -17.60
N LYS A 3 -2.08 -2.45 -17.95
CA LYS A 3 -2.17 -3.63 -17.08
C LYS A 3 -1.10 -3.48 -16.00
N ASN A 4 -1.51 -3.42 -14.73
CA ASN A 4 -0.58 -3.40 -13.60
C ASN A 4 0.46 -4.53 -13.73
N ASN A 5 1.72 -4.24 -13.40
CA ASN A 5 2.75 -5.28 -13.27
C ASN A 5 2.47 -6.20 -12.07
N GLU A 6 3.23 -7.28 -11.97
CA GLU A 6 3.04 -8.27 -10.92
C GLU A 6 3.34 -7.71 -9.52
N SER A 7 4.33 -6.82 -9.39
CA SER A 7 4.65 -6.14 -8.11
C SER A 7 3.46 -5.33 -7.59
N THR A 8 2.84 -4.52 -8.45
CA THR A 8 1.63 -3.75 -8.11
C THR A 8 0.49 -4.68 -7.71
N LYS A 9 0.21 -5.73 -8.50
CA LYS A 9 -0.88 -6.68 -8.18
C LYS A 9 -0.64 -7.38 -6.84
N LEU A 10 0.61 -7.76 -6.56
CA LEU A 10 0.99 -8.40 -5.31
C LEU A 10 0.80 -7.45 -4.13
N LEU A 11 1.24 -6.19 -4.23
CA LEU A 11 0.99 -5.16 -3.22
C LEU A 11 -0.51 -4.97 -2.95
N GLN A 12 -1.31 -4.81 -4.01
CA GLN A 12 -2.75 -4.66 -3.88
C GLN A 12 -3.41 -5.88 -3.19
N ARG A 13 -2.96 -7.10 -3.48
CA ARG A 13 -3.44 -8.32 -2.79
C ARG A 13 -3.02 -8.35 -1.33
N LYS A 14 -1.77 -8.01 -1.02
CA LYS A 14 -1.23 -8.02 0.34
C LYS A 14 -1.91 -6.97 1.23
N ILE A 15 -2.16 -5.77 0.71
CA ILE A 15 -2.89 -4.69 1.41
C ILE A 15 -4.30 -5.15 1.77
N ARG A 16 -5.07 -5.69 0.80
CA ARG A 16 -6.43 -6.22 1.07
C ARG A 16 -6.41 -7.37 2.08
N TYR A 17 -5.44 -8.27 1.95
CA TYR A 17 -5.30 -9.39 2.87
C TYR A 17 -5.00 -8.93 4.30
N MET A 18 -4.06 -7.98 4.47
CA MET A 18 -3.73 -7.43 5.79
C MET A 18 -4.95 -6.82 6.46
N CYS A 19 -5.74 -6.03 5.72
CA CYS A 19 -6.97 -5.42 6.26
C CYS A 19 -7.97 -6.50 6.72
N ALA A 20 -8.12 -7.57 5.93
CA ALA A 20 -9.06 -8.64 6.24
C ALA A 20 -8.65 -9.50 7.47
N VAL A 21 -7.38 -9.47 7.86
CA VAL A 21 -6.84 -10.29 8.97
C VAL A 21 -6.27 -9.46 10.12
N GLU A 22 -6.45 -8.14 10.10
CA GLU A 22 -5.88 -7.20 11.09
C GLU A 22 -4.35 -7.38 11.25
N GLY A 23 -3.68 -7.53 10.10
CA GLY A 23 -2.24 -7.87 10.00
C GLY A 23 -1.31 -6.67 9.79
N GLU A 24 -1.75 -5.45 10.07
CA GLU A 24 -1.05 -4.21 9.71
C GLU A 24 0.29 -4.04 10.44
N MET A 25 0.43 -4.64 11.62
CA MET A 25 1.71 -4.67 12.35
C MET A 25 2.85 -5.33 11.56
N GLU A 26 2.52 -6.20 10.59
CA GLU A 26 3.49 -6.87 9.72
C GLU A 26 3.75 -6.12 8.40
N PHE A 27 3.22 -4.90 8.22
CA PHE A 27 3.33 -4.17 6.94
C PHE A 27 4.79 -3.93 6.49
N TYR A 28 5.72 -3.82 7.43
CA TYR A 28 7.14 -3.60 7.15
C TYR A 28 7.76 -4.69 6.26
N VAL A 29 7.21 -5.92 6.27
CA VAL A 29 7.68 -7.03 5.42
C VAL A 29 7.42 -6.79 3.93
N LEU A 30 6.52 -5.85 3.59
CA LEU A 30 6.17 -5.52 2.21
C LEU A 30 7.13 -4.53 1.57
N ARG A 31 8.06 -3.90 2.33
CA ARG A 31 9.01 -2.92 1.79
C ARG A 31 9.70 -3.34 0.49
N PRO A 32 10.18 -4.59 0.32
CA PRO A 32 10.86 -5.00 -0.92
C PRO A 32 9.97 -4.98 -2.17
N LEU A 33 8.65 -4.90 -2.01
CA LEU A 33 7.69 -4.85 -3.12
C LEU A 33 7.48 -3.43 -3.67
N PHE A 34 7.95 -2.39 -2.97
CA PHE A 34 7.83 -0.98 -3.38
C PHE A 34 8.97 -0.58 -4.32
N THR A 35 9.03 -1.26 -5.46
CA THR A 35 10.02 -1.03 -6.53
C THR A 35 9.60 0.12 -7.46
N ASP A 36 10.55 0.68 -8.21
CA ASP A 36 10.33 1.84 -9.10
C ASP A 36 9.30 1.60 -10.22
N ASP A 37 9.03 0.33 -10.55
CA ASP A 37 8.04 -0.05 -11.56
C ASP A 37 6.61 -0.13 -11.00
N VAL A 38 6.40 -0.01 -9.68
CA VAL A 38 5.07 -0.06 -9.08
C VAL A 38 4.21 1.12 -9.56
N ASN A 39 2.97 0.80 -9.96
CA ASN A 39 1.96 1.81 -10.20
C ASN A 39 1.44 2.34 -8.85
N VAL A 40 2.08 3.40 -8.36
CA VAL A 40 1.77 4.07 -7.08
C VAL A 40 0.29 4.40 -6.96
N GLN A 41 -0.33 4.96 -8.00
CA GLN A 41 -1.75 5.35 -7.98
C GLN A 41 -2.67 4.14 -7.80
N ALA A 42 -2.36 2.99 -8.42
CA ALA A 42 -3.13 1.78 -8.22
C ALA A 42 -3.05 1.24 -6.77
N VAL A 43 -1.92 1.42 -6.10
CA VAL A 43 -1.74 1.05 -4.70
C VAL A 43 -2.47 2.03 -3.78
N VAL A 44 -2.37 3.35 -4.02
CA VAL A 44 -3.12 4.40 -3.31
C VAL A 44 -4.62 4.13 -3.37
N MET A 45 -5.18 3.89 -4.56
CA MET A 45 -6.61 3.55 -4.69
C MET A 45 -7.01 2.28 -3.94
N THR A 46 -6.10 1.29 -3.84
CA THR A 46 -6.39 0.08 -3.07
C THR A 46 -6.39 0.37 -1.58
N PHE A 47 -5.48 1.21 -1.11
CA PHE A 47 -5.43 1.64 0.28
C PHE A 47 -6.67 2.48 0.65
N GLN A 48 -7.11 3.36 -0.26
CA GLN A 48 -8.34 4.14 -0.11
C GLN A 48 -9.58 3.26 0.04
N ASP A 49 -9.68 2.21 -0.76
CA ASP A 49 -10.80 1.26 -0.77
C ASP A 49 -10.91 0.46 0.54
N VAL A 50 -9.79 0.07 1.15
CA VAL A 50 -9.81 -0.82 2.32
C VAL A 50 -9.55 -0.17 3.68
N TYR A 51 -8.86 0.96 3.74
CA TYR A 51 -8.50 1.59 5.02
C TYR A 51 -9.06 3.00 5.17
N ASP A 52 -8.79 3.88 4.21
CA ASP A 52 -9.05 5.31 4.35
C ASP A 52 -9.32 5.97 3.01
N ASN A 53 -10.60 6.16 2.67
CA ASN A 53 -11.02 6.78 1.41
C ASN A 53 -10.49 8.21 1.21
N SER A 54 -10.01 8.87 2.27
CA SER A 54 -9.39 10.21 2.18
C SER A 54 -7.87 10.18 2.02
N PHE A 55 -7.25 9.00 2.07
CA PHE A 55 -5.81 8.84 1.92
C PHE A 55 -5.34 9.38 0.58
N PHE A 56 -4.38 10.30 0.59
CA PHE A 56 -3.82 10.90 -0.61
C PHE A 56 -2.30 10.84 -0.57
N TYR A 57 -1.70 10.41 -1.68
CA TYR A 57 -0.26 10.40 -1.84
C TYR A 57 0.14 10.52 -3.32
N GLU A 58 1.13 11.36 -3.59
CA GLU A 58 1.82 11.48 -4.87
C GLU A 58 3.33 11.44 -4.62
N GLY A 59 4.05 10.61 -5.38
CA GLY A 59 5.50 10.47 -5.24
C GLY A 59 5.98 9.08 -5.64
N SER A 60 7.15 8.70 -5.13
CA SER A 60 7.78 7.40 -5.39
C SER A 60 7.13 6.26 -4.62
N ALA A 61 7.40 5.03 -5.04
CA ALA A 61 6.98 3.81 -4.33
C ALA A 61 7.55 3.75 -2.89
N GLU A 62 8.84 4.03 -2.69
CA GLU A 62 9.44 4.08 -1.35
C GLU A 62 8.78 5.13 -0.45
N GLY A 63 8.45 6.31 -0.99
CA GLY A 63 7.75 7.32 -0.19
C GLY A 63 6.30 6.91 0.12
N LEU A 64 5.63 6.16 -0.76
CA LEU A 64 4.32 5.59 -0.49
C LEU A 64 4.40 4.58 0.66
N TYR A 65 5.40 3.70 0.66
CA TYR A 65 5.66 2.77 1.75
C TYR A 65 5.79 3.49 3.09
N GLN A 66 6.64 4.51 3.16
CA GLN A 66 6.85 5.28 4.39
C GLN A 66 5.58 6.01 4.85
N THR A 67 4.77 6.50 3.89
CA THR A 67 3.51 7.19 4.19
C THR A 67 2.49 6.22 4.77
N ILE A 68 2.37 5.01 4.22
CA ILE A 68 1.48 3.97 4.75
C ILE A 68 1.94 3.51 6.14
N VAL A 69 3.24 3.29 6.35
CA VAL A 69 3.79 2.93 7.69
C VAL A 69 3.39 3.98 8.73
N ARG A 70 3.59 5.27 8.44
CA ARG A 70 3.19 6.35 9.36
C ARG A 70 1.68 6.40 9.60
N TRP A 71 0.88 6.09 8.59
CA TRP A 71 -0.57 6.01 8.74
C TRP A 71 -0.95 4.87 9.69
N ILE A 72 -0.34 3.68 9.53
CA ILE A 72 -0.56 2.52 10.41
C ILE A 72 -0.15 2.86 11.85
N GLU A 73 1.04 3.43 12.05
CA GLU A 73 1.55 3.85 13.37
C GLU A 73 0.64 4.87 14.07
N LYS A 74 -0.07 5.71 13.31
CA LYS A 74 -0.94 6.74 13.87
C LYS A 74 -2.35 6.24 14.20
N ASN A 75 -2.86 5.30 13.42
CA ASN A 75 -4.28 4.94 13.44
C ASN A 75 -4.57 3.54 13.99
N ILE A 76 -3.56 2.66 14.06
CA ILE A 76 -3.73 1.25 14.48
C ILE A 76 -2.90 0.94 15.73
N ALA A 77 -1.66 1.43 15.82
CA ALA A 77 -0.79 1.25 17.00
C ALA A 77 -1.15 2.22 18.14
#